data_AF-A0A135T0A1-F1
#
_entry.id   AF-A0A135T0A1-F1
#
_cell.length_a   1.000
_cell.length_b   1.000
_cell.length_c   1.000
_cell.angle_alpha   90.00
_cell.angle_beta   90.00
_cell.angle_gamma   90.00
#
_symmetry.space_group_name_H-M   'P 1'
#
loop_
_entity.id
_entity.type
_entity.pdbx_description
1 polymer ?
#
loop_
_entity_poly.entity_id
_entity_poly.type
_entity_poly.pdbx_seq_one_letter_code
_entity_poly.pdbx_strand_id
1 'polypeptide(L)'
;MSSGPLYLGFDLSTQQLKAIVVQSDLTVVSEAKVDFDADFGKQYGLRKGVLTNEAEGEVYAPVAMFLEAIDLVLSRLSAKTPMERIKGISGSCQQHGSTYWGKEAEALLSGLQSDKPLVEQLKGAFSFPYAPNWQDHSTQAQCDEFDANFGAAQRLAEVTGSAAHH
;
A
#
# COMPACT_ATOMS: atom_id res chain seq x y z
N MET A 1 -19.08 3.52 27.00
CA MET A 1 -18.54 2.77 25.83
C MET A 1 -18.22 1.36 26.30
N SER A 2 -18.59 0.33 25.55
CA SER A 2 -18.30 -1.05 25.97
C SER A 2 -16.78 -1.29 26.01
N SER A 3 -16.30 -2.06 26.98
CA SER A 3 -14.89 -2.44 27.18
C SER A 3 -14.45 -3.62 26.32
N GLY A 4 -15.24 -3.99 25.31
CA GLY A 4 -15.02 -5.18 24.47
C GLY A 4 -13.82 -5.08 23.51
N PRO A 5 -13.49 -6.16 22.80
CA PRO A 5 -12.37 -6.20 21.85
C PRO A 5 -12.62 -5.27 20.66
N LEU A 6 -11.52 -4.76 20.10
CA LEU A 6 -11.48 -3.88 18.93
C LEU A 6 -10.78 -4.58 17.76
N TYR A 7 -11.10 -4.15 16.53
CA TYR A 7 -10.48 -4.66 15.31
C TYR A 7 -10.10 -3.50 14.40
N LEU A 8 -8.87 -3.52 13.89
CA LEU A 8 -8.32 -2.48 13.02
C LEU A 8 -8.40 -2.93 11.56
N GLY A 9 -8.99 -2.08 10.72
CA GLY A 9 -9.02 -2.22 9.28
C GLY A 9 -8.22 -1.10 8.61
N PHE A 10 -7.28 -1.46 7.74
CA PHE A 10 -6.61 -0.52 6.86
C PHE A 10 -7.23 -0.49 5.46
N ASP A 11 -7.13 0.65 4.79
CA ASP A 11 -7.38 0.80 3.36
C ASP A 11 -6.29 1.67 2.73
N LEU A 12 -5.29 1.01 2.13
CA LEU A 12 -4.20 1.67 1.39
C LEU A 12 -4.64 1.93 -0.05
N SER A 13 -5.34 3.05 -0.25
CA SER A 13 -5.81 3.49 -1.57
C SER A 13 -4.73 4.27 -2.34
N THR A 14 -5.06 4.73 -3.55
CA THR A 14 -4.16 5.55 -4.38
C THR A 14 -3.81 6.90 -3.76
N GLN A 15 -4.74 7.57 -3.07
CA GLN A 15 -4.56 8.95 -2.58
C GLN A 15 -4.36 9.05 -1.08
N GLN A 16 -4.62 7.97 -0.34
CA GLN A 16 -4.62 7.99 1.11
C GLN A 16 -4.49 6.59 1.70
N LEU A 17 -3.96 6.55 2.92
CA LEU A 17 -4.10 5.41 3.83
C LEU A 17 -5.15 5.74 4.88
N LYS A 18 -6.24 4.97 4.94
CA LYS A 18 -7.23 5.08 6.01
C LYS A 18 -7.07 3.93 6.99
N ALA A 19 -7.39 4.19 8.25
CA ALA A 19 -7.46 3.21 9.33
C ALA A 19 -8.78 3.41 10.07
N ILE A 20 -9.58 2.36 10.21
CA ILE A 20 -10.80 2.35 11.02
C ILE A 20 -10.66 1.32 12.13
N VAL A 21 -11.27 1.61 13.28
CA VAL A 21 -11.34 0.69 14.40
C VAL A 21 -12.80 0.41 14.71
N VAL A 22 -13.16 -0.87 14.71
CA VAL A 22 -14.52 -1.36 14.90
C VAL A 22 -14.64 -2.21 16.15
N GLN A 23 -15.82 -2.21 16.75
CA GLN A 23 -16.21 -3.11 17.84
C GLN A 23 -16.77 -4.43 17.28
N SER A 24 -17.00 -5.39 18.18
CA SER A 24 -17.57 -6.70 17.82
C SER A 24 -19.01 -6.62 17.29
N ASP A 25 -19.71 -5.53 17.55
CA ASP A 25 -21.04 -5.23 17.00
C ASP A 25 -20.96 -4.46 15.67
N LEU A 26 -19.76 -4.37 15.07
CA LEU A 26 -19.45 -3.69 13.81
C LEU A 26 -19.58 -2.15 13.85
N THR A 27 -19.71 -1.56 15.04
CA THR A 27 -19.71 -0.10 15.20
C THR A 27 -18.30 0.46 15.03
N VAL A 28 -18.14 1.47 14.18
CA VAL A 28 -16.90 2.24 14.07
C VAL A 28 -16.75 3.13 15.31
N VAL A 29 -15.62 3.02 16.01
CA VAL A 29 -15.34 3.80 17.23
C VAL A 29 -14.21 4.81 17.08
N SER A 30 -13.38 4.65 16.05
CA SER A 30 -12.27 5.56 15.77
C SER A 30 -11.86 5.40 14.32
N GLU A 31 -11.43 6.49 13.68
CA GLU A 31 -10.90 6.49 12.33
C GLU A 31 -9.75 7.48 12.21
N ALA A 32 -8.71 7.15 11.47
CA ALA A 32 -7.63 8.05 11.11
C ALA A 32 -7.35 7.93 9.60
N LYS A 33 -6.79 8.97 9.00
CA LYS A 33 -6.32 8.92 7.63
C LYS A 33 -5.01 9.66 7.48
N VAL A 34 -4.29 9.32 6.42
CA VAL A 34 -3.14 10.04 5.88
C VAL A 34 -3.46 10.34 4.43
N ASP A 35 -3.53 11.61 4.10
CA ASP A 35 -3.79 12.09 2.73
C ASP A 35 -2.43 12.35 2.08
N PHE A 36 -2.08 11.61 1.03
CA PHE A 36 -0.70 11.60 0.53
C PHE A 36 -0.26 12.96 0.00
N ASP A 37 -1.12 13.67 -0.72
CA ASP A 37 -0.82 15.01 -1.23
C ASP A 37 -0.69 16.02 -0.09
N ALA A 38 -1.64 16.01 0.86
CA ALA A 38 -1.65 16.97 1.95
C ALA A 38 -0.52 16.75 2.96
N ASP A 39 -0.25 15.48 3.31
CA ASP A 39 0.73 15.11 4.33
C ASP A 39 2.16 15.01 3.75
N PHE A 40 2.32 14.55 2.51
CA PHE A 40 3.65 14.27 1.93
C PHE A 40 3.88 14.83 0.52
N GLY A 41 2.92 15.53 -0.09
CA GLY A 41 3.00 15.99 -1.47
C GLY A 41 4.21 16.90 -1.75
N LYS A 42 4.59 17.75 -0.78
CA LYS A 42 5.80 18.59 -0.89
C LYS A 42 7.10 17.79 -0.85
N GLN A 43 7.13 16.69 -0.10
CA GLN A 43 8.33 15.86 0.08
C GLN A 43 8.57 14.97 -1.16
N TYR A 44 7.51 14.41 -1.72
CA TYR A 44 7.62 13.45 -2.82
C TYR A 44 7.26 14.01 -4.20
N GLY A 45 6.69 15.22 -4.28
CA GLY A 45 6.26 15.80 -5.56
C GLY A 45 5.00 15.15 -6.12
N LEU A 46 4.11 14.68 -5.25
CA LEU A 46 2.92 13.90 -5.63
C LEU A 46 1.86 14.78 -6.25
N ARG A 47 1.05 14.16 -7.13
CA ARG A 47 -0.23 14.69 -7.56
C ARG A 47 -1.26 13.56 -7.55
N LYS A 48 -2.30 13.71 -6.75
CA LYS A 48 -3.33 12.68 -6.52
C LYS A 48 -2.70 11.34 -6.08
N GLY A 49 -1.73 11.42 -5.18
CA GLY A 49 -1.09 10.27 -4.52
C GLY A 49 -0.06 9.51 -5.34
N VAL A 50 0.21 9.95 -6.56
CA VAL A 50 1.12 9.27 -7.49
C VAL A 50 2.13 10.23 -8.13
N LEU A 51 3.16 9.63 -8.71
CA LEU A 51 4.07 10.19 -9.68
C LEU A 51 3.73 9.63 -11.06
N THR A 52 3.96 10.41 -12.11
CA THR A 52 3.65 10.03 -13.48
C THR A 52 4.81 10.32 -14.41
N ASN A 53 5.10 9.39 -15.31
CA ASN A 53 5.94 9.63 -16.48
C ASN A 53 5.04 9.58 -17.72
N GLU A 54 4.54 10.74 -18.16
CA GLU A 54 3.57 10.82 -19.25
C GLU A 54 4.14 10.34 -20.60
N ALA A 55 5.46 10.42 -20.80
CA ALA A 55 6.08 9.99 -22.04
C ALA A 55 6.03 8.46 -22.23
N GLU A 56 6.10 7.71 -21.13
CA GLU A 56 6.13 6.25 -21.11
C GLU A 56 4.81 5.64 -20.60
N GLY A 57 3.87 6.46 -20.13
CA GLY A 57 2.60 5.99 -19.55
C GLY A 57 2.74 5.40 -18.14
N GLU A 58 3.87 5.63 -17.46
CA GLU A 58 4.11 5.06 -16.12
C GLU A 58 3.36 5.85 -15.05
N VAL A 59 2.77 5.13 -14.10
CA VAL A 59 2.14 5.70 -12.91
C VAL A 59 2.60 4.90 -11.70
N TYR A 60 3.22 5.57 -10.72
CA TYR A 60 3.87 4.89 -9.61
C TYR A 60 3.84 5.72 -8.33
N ALA A 61 4.14 5.09 -7.20
CA ALA A 61 4.21 5.74 -5.89
C ALA A 61 5.50 5.36 -5.16
N PRO A 62 6.13 6.28 -4.39
CA PRO A 62 7.29 5.93 -3.56
C PRO A 62 6.91 4.94 -2.45
N VAL A 63 7.65 3.84 -2.31
CA VAL A 63 7.42 2.88 -1.21
C VAL A 63 7.68 3.52 0.15
N ALA A 64 8.66 4.43 0.22
CA ALA A 64 8.96 5.21 1.43
C ALA A 64 7.74 5.99 1.96
N MET A 65 6.92 6.54 1.06
CA MET A 65 5.68 7.23 1.41
C MET A 65 4.69 6.29 2.10
N PHE A 66 4.57 5.04 1.66
CA PHE A 66 3.67 4.06 2.30
C PHE A 66 4.15 3.71 3.71
N LEU A 67 5.46 3.59 3.93
CA LEU A 67 6.01 3.34 5.27
C LEU A 67 5.74 4.51 6.22
N GLU A 68 5.98 5.74 5.77
CA GLU A 68 5.68 6.95 6.55
C GLU A 68 4.17 7.11 6.80
N ALA A 69 3.33 6.73 5.85
CA ALA A 69 1.89 6.74 6.02
C ALA A 69 1.41 5.77 7.12
N ILE A 70 2.02 4.57 7.22
CA ILE A 70 1.71 3.59 8.28
C ILE A 70 2.07 4.18 9.65
N ASP A 71 3.27 4.74 9.80
CA ASP A 71 3.70 5.37 11.05
C ASP A 71 2.75 6.52 11.44
N LEU A 72 2.43 7.40 10.49
CA LEU A 72 1.60 8.57 10.74
C LEU A 72 0.14 8.20 11.06
N VAL A 73 -0.45 7.23 10.35
CA VAL A 73 -1.83 6.82 10.62
C VAL A 73 -1.96 6.12 11.97
N LEU A 74 -0.98 5.29 12.36
CA LEU A 74 -0.95 4.63 13.66
C LEU A 74 -0.74 5.63 14.80
N SER A 75 0.12 6.63 14.62
CA SER A 75 0.30 7.73 15.56
C SER A 75 -0.98 8.55 15.75
N ARG A 76 -1.67 8.89 14.64
CA ARG A 76 -2.98 9.57 14.69
C ARG A 76 -4.06 8.72 15.35
N LEU A 77 -3.99 7.39 15.21
CA LEU A 77 -4.97 6.47 15.77
C LEU A 77 -4.75 6.24 17.27
N SER A 78 -3.50 6.10 17.72
CA SER A 78 -3.16 5.86 19.12
C SER A 78 -3.53 7.03 20.03
N ALA A 79 -3.53 8.26 19.51
CA ALA A 79 -3.96 9.45 20.24
C ALA A 79 -5.44 9.45 20.67
N LYS A 80 -6.26 8.55 20.11
CA LYS A 80 -7.72 8.52 20.31
C LYS A 80 -8.30 7.12 20.53
N THR A 81 -7.45 6.09 20.50
CA THR A 81 -7.90 4.69 20.52
C THR A 81 -7.13 3.91 21.56
N PRO A 82 -7.79 3.10 22.41
CA PRO A 82 -7.12 2.16 23.31
C PRO A 82 -6.52 1.00 22.50
N MET A 83 -5.31 1.20 21.98
CA MET A 83 -4.64 0.27 21.05
C MET A 83 -4.46 -1.13 21.64
N GLU A 84 -4.31 -1.25 22.97
CA GLU A 84 -4.17 -2.51 23.70
C GLU A 84 -5.41 -3.43 23.60
N ARG A 85 -6.57 -2.87 23.20
CA ARG A 85 -7.81 -3.61 22.99
C ARG A 85 -7.93 -4.20 21.59
N ILE A 86 -7.05 -3.84 20.65
CA ILE A 86 -7.07 -4.39 19.29
C ILE A 86 -6.70 -5.88 19.35
N LYS A 87 -7.60 -6.74 18.90
CA LYS A 87 -7.43 -8.21 18.88
C LYS A 87 -7.26 -8.79 17.48
N GLY A 88 -7.50 -8.00 16.44
CA GLY A 88 -7.28 -8.39 15.05
C GLY A 88 -7.00 -7.18 14.18
N ILE A 89 -6.18 -7.40 13.16
CA ILE A 89 -5.83 -6.41 12.15
C ILE A 89 -6.03 -7.07 10.79
N SER A 90 -6.65 -6.34 9.87
CA SER A 90 -6.71 -6.68 8.45
C SER A 90 -6.67 -5.40 7.63
N GLY A 91 -6.66 -5.52 6.31
CA GLY A 91 -6.80 -4.37 5.45
C GLY A 91 -6.97 -4.71 3.98
N SER A 92 -7.30 -3.68 3.21
CA SER A 92 -7.26 -3.66 1.77
C SER A 92 -6.12 -2.77 1.30
N CYS A 93 -5.67 -3.02 0.07
CA CYS A 93 -4.80 -2.13 -0.66
C CYS A 93 -5.32 -1.97 -2.09
N GLN A 94 -4.90 -0.90 -2.76
CA GLN A 94 -5.10 -0.74 -4.18
C GLN A 94 -4.57 -1.97 -4.92
N GLN A 95 -5.38 -2.50 -5.83
CA GLN A 95 -5.06 -3.71 -6.57
C GLN A 95 -3.93 -3.45 -7.58
N HIS A 96 -3.33 -4.53 -8.09
CA HIS A 96 -2.29 -4.53 -9.13
C HIS A 96 -0.93 -3.90 -8.77
N GLY A 97 -0.90 -2.96 -7.81
CA GLY A 97 0.34 -2.41 -7.30
C GLY A 97 1.20 -3.48 -6.64
N SER A 98 2.52 -3.34 -6.79
CA SER A 98 3.50 -4.30 -6.29
C SER A 98 4.66 -3.59 -5.61
N THR A 99 5.30 -4.28 -4.67
CA THR A 99 6.53 -3.83 -4.01
C THR A 99 7.60 -4.90 -4.16
N TYR A 100 8.85 -4.47 -4.28
CA TYR A 100 9.96 -5.36 -4.60
C TYR A 100 10.94 -5.40 -3.44
N TRP A 101 10.89 -6.48 -2.66
CA TRP A 101 11.78 -6.67 -1.52
C TRP A 101 13.18 -7.07 -1.97
N GLY A 102 14.18 -6.52 -1.29
CA GLY A 102 15.60 -6.86 -1.43
C GLY A 102 16.01 -8.03 -0.54
N LYS A 103 17.26 -8.48 -0.69
CA LYS A 103 17.81 -9.62 0.06
C LYS A 103 17.85 -9.39 1.58
N GLU A 104 18.03 -8.15 2.01
CA GLU A 104 18.14 -7.78 3.42
C GLU A 104 16.78 -7.59 4.12
N ALA A 105 15.66 -7.69 3.39
CA ALA A 105 14.33 -7.36 3.87
C ALA A 105 13.95 -8.10 5.16
N GLU A 106 14.11 -9.43 5.16
CA GLU A 106 13.72 -10.28 6.28
C GLU A 106 14.53 -9.95 7.55
N ALA A 107 15.84 -9.77 7.39
CA ALA A 107 16.72 -9.40 8.49
C ALA A 107 16.32 -8.03 9.08
N LEU A 108 16.09 -7.03 8.23
CA LEU A 108 15.69 -5.69 8.68
C LEU A 108 14.31 -5.69 9.36
N LEU A 109 13.33 -6.42 8.81
CA LEU A 109 12.00 -6.56 9.40
C LEU A 109 12.03 -7.26 10.76
N SER A 110 12.88 -8.27 10.93
CA SER A 110 13.02 -8.98 12.21
C SER A 110 13.64 -8.11 13.31
N GLY A 111 14.38 -7.06 12.92
CA GLY A 111 15.15 -6.18 13.80
C GLY A 111 14.46 -4.85 14.15
N LEU A 112 13.18 -4.67 13.82
CA LEU A 112 12.48 -3.41 14.05
C LEU A 112 12.49 -2.99 15.53
N GLN A 113 12.80 -1.73 15.76
CA GLN A 113 12.79 -1.06 17.06
C GLN A 113 11.56 -0.15 17.11
N SER A 114 10.81 -0.21 18.23
CA SER A 114 9.53 0.49 18.38
C SER A 114 9.66 2.01 18.53
N ASP A 115 10.86 2.52 18.77
CA ASP A 115 11.17 3.92 19.00
C ASP A 115 11.70 4.65 17.75
N LYS A 116 11.70 3.98 16.59
CA LYS A 116 12.25 4.51 15.34
C LYS A 116 11.24 4.43 14.18
N PRO A 117 11.26 5.40 13.25
CA PRO A 117 10.41 5.36 12.05
C PRO A 117 10.73 4.17 11.14
N LEU A 118 9.72 3.59 10.49
CA LEU A 118 9.87 2.47 9.56
C LEU A 118 10.75 2.84 8.36
N VAL A 119 10.59 4.05 7.82
CA VAL A 119 11.34 4.53 6.64
C VAL A 119 12.85 4.60 6.91
N GLU A 120 13.26 4.80 8.16
CA GLU A 120 14.67 4.81 8.56
C GLU A 120 15.23 3.40 8.72
N GLN A 121 14.43 2.50 9.27
CA GLN A 121 14.83 1.12 9.61
C GLN A 121 14.84 0.19 8.40
N LEU A 122 13.97 0.45 7.43
CA LEU A 122 13.82 -0.37 6.22
C LEU A 122 14.58 0.22 5.01
N LYS A 123 15.57 1.10 5.27
CA LYS A 123 16.52 1.55 4.25
C LYS A 123 17.28 0.34 3.68
N GLY A 124 17.17 0.12 2.38
CA GLY A 124 17.78 -1.04 1.72
C GLY A 124 16.95 -2.34 1.78
N ALA A 125 15.78 -2.33 2.42
CA ALA A 125 14.88 -3.48 2.42
C ALA A 125 14.20 -3.71 1.05
N PHE A 126 14.21 -2.72 0.17
CA PHE A 126 13.58 -2.78 -1.15
C PHE A 126 14.62 -2.74 -2.26
N SER A 127 14.46 -3.60 -3.27
CA SER A 127 15.30 -3.63 -4.47
C SER A 127 14.89 -2.56 -5.48
N PHE A 128 13.66 -2.07 -5.39
CA PHE A 128 13.14 -0.97 -6.19
C PHE A 128 12.36 0.01 -5.29
N PRO A 129 12.63 1.33 -5.36
CA PRO A 129 12.08 2.29 -4.42
C PRO A 129 10.64 2.73 -4.73
N TYR A 130 10.10 2.33 -5.89
CA TYR A 130 8.77 2.70 -6.36
C TYR A 130 7.88 1.47 -6.48
N ALA A 131 6.58 1.67 -6.30
CA ALA A 131 5.54 0.69 -6.57
C ALA A 131 4.75 1.15 -7.80
N PRO A 132 4.61 0.34 -8.86
CA PRO A 132 3.69 0.66 -9.94
C PRO A 132 2.26 0.76 -9.40
N ASN A 133 1.46 1.61 -10.03
CA ASN A 133 0.07 1.85 -9.66
C ASN A 133 -0.87 1.09 -10.59
N TRP A 134 -2.12 0.88 -10.17
CA TRP A 134 -3.15 0.25 -11.02
C TRP A 134 -3.49 1.06 -12.29
N GLN A 135 -3.09 2.32 -12.33
CA GLN A 135 -3.27 3.22 -13.47
C GLN A 135 -2.11 3.16 -14.48
N ASP A 136 -1.06 2.39 -14.18
CA ASP A 136 0.12 2.25 -15.03
C ASP A 136 -0.23 1.48 -16.30
N HIS A 137 -0.03 2.10 -17.46
CA HIS A 137 -0.33 1.50 -18.76
C HIS A 137 0.92 1.47 -19.66
N SER A 138 2.10 1.39 -19.03
CA SER A 138 3.40 1.38 -19.73
C SER A 138 3.78 -0.01 -20.28
N THR A 139 3.01 -1.05 -19.94
CA THR A 139 3.41 -2.46 -20.15
C THR A 139 2.71 -3.16 -21.33
N GLN A 140 2.28 -2.40 -22.34
CA GLN A 140 1.60 -2.97 -23.53
C GLN A 140 2.49 -3.99 -24.25
N ALA A 141 3.79 -3.70 -24.39
CA ALA A 141 4.72 -4.62 -25.03
C ALA A 141 4.77 -5.98 -24.32
N GLN A 142 4.74 -5.99 -22.98
CA GLN A 142 4.71 -7.22 -22.18
C GLN A 142 3.35 -7.94 -22.30
N CYS A 143 2.25 -7.20 -22.42
CA CYS A 143 0.94 -7.79 -22.70
C CYS A 143 0.93 -8.50 -24.06
N ASP A 144 1.51 -7.88 -25.09
CA ASP A 144 1.63 -8.48 -26.43
C ASP A 144 2.54 -9.72 -26.41
N GLU A 145 3.62 -9.71 -25.61
CA GLU A 145 4.48 -10.87 -25.39
C GLU A 145 3.73 -12.03 -24.73
N PHE A 146 2.85 -11.76 -23.75
CA PHE A 146 1.98 -12.79 -23.19
C PHE A 146 1.08 -13.40 -24.26
N ASP A 147 0.37 -12.58 -25.03
CA ASP A 147 -0.52 -13.08 -26.07
C ASP A 147 0.21 -13.89 -27.14
N ALA A 148 1.42 -13.47 -27.54
CA ALA A 148 2.26 -14.20 -28.49
C ALA A 148 2.71 -15.57 -27.95
N ASN A 149 3.08 -15.66 -26.67
CA ASN A 149 3.53 -16.91 -26.05
C ASN A 149 2.38 -17.88 -25.75
N PHE A 150 1.20 -17.36 -25.39
CA PHE A 150 0.02 -18.17 -25.13
C PHE A 150 -0.75 -18.49 -26.42
N GLY A 151 -0.52 -17.76 -27.50
CA GLY A 151 -1.14 -17.93 -28.82
C GLY A 151 -2.51 -17.26 -28.97
N ALA A 152 -3.15 -16.88 -27.87
CA ALA A 152 -4.36 -16.05 -27.83
C ALA A 152 -4.61 -15.56 -26.39
N ALA A 153 -5.11 -14.33 -26.25
CA ALA A 153 -5.52 -13.72 -24.97
C ALA A 153 -6.47 -14.60 -24.14
N GLN A 154 -7.38 -15.33 -24.81
CA GLN A 154 -8.35 -16.21 -24.17
C GLN A 154 -7.71 -17.31 -23.32
N ARG A 155 -6.55 -17.84 -23.72
CA ARG A 155 -5.88 -18.91 -22.97
C ARG A 155 -5.33 -18.41 -21.64
N LEU A 156 -4.84 -17.18 -21.59
CA LEU A 156 -4.43 -16.57 -20.33
C LEU A 156 -5.64 -16.39 -19.41
N ALA A 157 -6.77 -15.89 -19.96
CA ALA A 157 -8.02 -15.71 -19.22
C ALA A 157 -8.61 -17.02 -18.68
N GLU A 158 -8.51 -18.12 -19.42
CA GLU A 158 -8.96 -19.44 -18.96
C GLU A 158 -8.21 -19.93 -17.71
N VAL A 159 -6.95 -19.51 -17.54
CA VAL A 159 -6.09 -19.95 -16.42
C VAL A 159 -6.13 -18.96 -15.26
N THR A 160 -6.16 -17.66 -15.53
CA THR A 160 -5.99 -16.60 -14.51
C THR A 160 -7.27 -15.83 -14.19
N GLY A 161 -8.33 -16.01 -15.00
CA GLY A 161 -9.57 -15.24 -14.93
C GLY A 161 -9.58 -13.95 -15.76
N SER A 162 -8.43 -13.54 -16.32
CA SER A 162 -8.30 -12.32 -17.15
C SER A 162 -7.27 -12.47 -18.27
N ALA A 163 -7.43 -11.74 -19.36
CA ALA A 163 -6.39 -11.59 -20.37
C ALA A 163 -5.21 -10.76 -19.81
N ALA A 164 -4.16 -10.54 -20.61
CA ALA A 164 -3.10 -9.61 -20.23
C ALA A 164 -3.67 -8.19 -20.19
N HIS A 165 -3.36 -7.46 -19.12
CA HIS A 165 -3.81 -6.10 -18.90
C HIS A 165 -2.67 -5.24 -18.35
N HIS A 166 -2.71 -3.99 -18.75
CA HIS A 166 -2.00 -2.84 -18.22
C HIS A 166 -3.06 -1.78 -17.91
#